data_AF-A0A7S1STF9-F1
#
_entry.id   AF-A0A7S1STF9-F1
#
_cell.length_a   1.000
_cell.length_b   1.000
_cell.length_c   1.000
_cell.angle_alpha   90.00
_cell.angle_beta   90.00
_cell.angle_gamma   90.00
#
_symmetry.space_group_name_H-M   'P 1'
#
loop_
_entity.id
_entity.type
_entity.pdbx_description
1 polymer ?
#
loop_
_entity_poly.entity_id
_entity_poly.type
_entity_poly.pdbx_seq_one_letter_code
_entity_poly.pdbx_strand_id
1 'polypeptide(L)'
;WVPLCVAMGGCSLWLMGGNLITWAGYFATGVFGWQLIEYSLHRFVFHMAAKSYAFIVFHFAMHGAHHKYPLDKMRLVFPPAPAAIIARIIYFGISSTLNELSTSFAVMSGVVAGYVLYDC
;
A
#
# COMPACT_ATOMS: atom_id res chain seq x y z
N TRP A 1 -4.25 -8.86 4.06
CA TRP A 1 -3.13 -8.43 3.19
C TRP A 1 -1.98 -9.42 3.11
N VAL A 2 -1.60 -10.09 4.20
CA VAL A 2 -0.53 -11.12 4.21
C VAL A 2 -0.73 -12.22 3.15
N PRO A 3 -1.90 -12.87 2.99
CA PRO A 3 -2.06 -13.89 1.94
C PRO A 3 -1.86 -13.36 0.53
N LEU A 4 -2.28 -12.11 0.27
CA LEU A 4 -2.06 -11.44 -1.02
C LEU A 4 -0.58 -11.20 -1.27
N CYS A 5 0.14 -10.68 -0.27
CA CYS A 5 1.59 -10.47 -0.33
C CYS A 5 2.33 -11.77 -0.69
N VAL A 6 2.01 -12.86 0.01
CA VAL A 6 2.62 -14.19 -0.22
C VAL A 6 2.27 -14.74 -1.60
N ALA A 7 1.02 -14.64 -2.02
CA ALA A 7 0.58 -15.13 -3.33
C ALA A 7 1.28 -14.37 -4.48
N MET A 8 1.33 -13.05 -4.42
CA MET A 8 2.00 -12.23 -5.44
C MET A 8 3.50 -12.46 -5.46
N GLY A 9 4.14 -12.52 -4.28
CA GLY A 9 5.57 -12.78 -4.15
C GLY A 9 5.95 -14.17 -4.68
N GLY A 10 5.19 -15.20 -4.32
CA GLY A 10 5.40 -16.57 -4.80
C GLY A 10 5.17 -16.72 -6.31
N CYS A 11 4.11 -16.11 -6.85
CA CYS A 11 3.85 -16.08 -8.29
C CYS A 11 4.99 -15.39 -9.05
N SER A 12 5.46 -14.25 -8.56
CA SER A 12 6.60 -13.54 -9.14
C SER A 12 7.86 -14.39 -9.15
N LEU A 13 8.22 -15.00 -8.02
CA LEU A 13 9.42 -15.83 -7.91
C LEU A 13 9.37 -17.04 -8.85
N TRP A 14 8.19 -17.65 -8.98
CA TRP A 14 7.97 -18.75 -9.93
C TRP A 14 8.14 -18.30 -11.38
N LEU A 15 7.56 -17.14 -11.77
CA LEU A 15 7.72 -16.57 -13.11
C LEU A 15 9.17 -16.19 -13.43
N MET A 16 9.96 -15.82 -12.41
CA MET A 16 11.40 -15.53 -12.54
C MET A 16 12.29 -16.80 -12.54
N GLY A 17 11.71 -18.00 -12.62
CA GLY A 17 12.45 -19.26 -12.61
C GLY A 17 13.19 -19.53 -11.29
N GLY A 18 12.71 -18.96 -10.17
CA GLY A 18 13.34 -19.10 -8.86
C GLY A 18 14.57 -18.20 -8.64
N ASN A 19 14.81 -17.20 -9.50
CA ASN A 19 15.91 -16.25 -9.30
C ASN A 19 15.67 -15.33 -8.09
N LEU A 20 16.11 -15.79 -6.92
CA LEU A 20 15.92 -15.11 -5.64
C LEU A 20 16.62 -13.75 -5.56
N ILE A 21 17.77 -13.56 -6.21
CA ILE A 21 18.54 -12.31 -6.12
C ILE A 21 17.78 -11.18 -6.82
N THR A 22 17.36 -11.43 -8.06
CA THR A 22 16.58 -10.45 -8.83
C THR A 22 15.24 -10.19 -8.15
N TRP A 23 14.56 -11.24 -7.69
CA TRP A 23 13.30 -11.11 -6.96
C TRP A 23 13.45 -10.26 -5.69
N ALA A 24 14.48 -10.51 -4.89
CA ALA A 24 14.75 -9.77 -3.66
C ALA A 24 15.04 -8.29 -3.92
N GLY A 25 15.73 -7.96 -5.02
CA GLY A 25 15.94 -6.57 -5.43
C GLY A 25 14.65 -5.81 -5.72
N TYR A 26 13.73 -6.43 -6.47
CA TYR A 26 12.41 -5.85 -6.75
C TYR A 26 11.53 -5.79 -5.51
N PHE A 27 11.53 -6.84 -4.69
CA PHE A 27 10.80 -6.85 -3.43
C PHE A 27 11.28 -5.72 -2.49
N ALA A 28 12.59 -5.56 -2.33
CA ALA A 28 13.19 -4.49 -1.53
C ALA A 28 12.80 -3.10 -2.07
N THR A 29 12.81 -2.92 -3.39
CA THR A 29 12.34 -1.69 -4.04
C THR A 29 10.90 -1.38 -3.64
N GLY A 30 10.03 -2.39 -3.57
CA GLY A 30 8.65 -2.24 -3.09
C GLY A 30 8.56 -1.82 -1.62
N VAL A 31 9.34 -2.45 -0.74
CA VAL A 31 9.36 -2.12 0.70
C VAL A 31 9.83 -0.69 0.95
N PHE A 32 10.90 -0.25 0.29
CA PHE A 32 11.36 1.14 0.41
C PHE A 32 10.42 2.12 -0.29
N GLY A 33 9.83 1.71 -1.43
CA GLY A 33 8.79 2.48 -2.11
C GLY A 33 7.57 2.74 -1.23
N TRP A 34 7.18 1.77 -0.39
CA TRP A 34 6.11 1.96 0.58
C TRP A 34 6.38 3.14 1.52
N GLN A 35 7.61 3.35 2.00
CA GLN A 35 7.94 4.46 2.90
C GLN A 35 7.64 5.82 2.28
N LEU A 36 7.92 5.97 0.97
CA LEU A 36 7.60 7.19 0.23
C LEU A 36 6.09 7.35 0.02
N ILE A 37 5.39 6.24 -0.27
CA ILE A 37 3.93 6.20 -0.43
C ILE A 37 3.25 6.59 0.88
N GLU A 38 3.64 5.97 1.99
CA GLU A 38 3.15 6.25 3.35
C GLU A 38 3.30 7.73 3.68
N TYR A 39 4.53 8.26 3.55
CA TYR A 39 4.81 9.66 3.80
C TYR A 39 3.91 10.59 2.97
N SER A 40 3.75 10.27 1.68
CA SER A 40 2.96 11.08 0.76
C SER A 40 1.47 11.02 1.06
N LEU A 41 0.93 9.84 1.33
CA LEU A 41 -0.46 9.64 1.71
C LEU A 41 -0.76 10.37 3.02
N HIS A 42 0.07 10.18 4.04
CA HIS A 42 -0.08 10.85 5.34
C HIS A 42 -0.07 12.37 5.19
N ARG A 43 0.98 12.91 4.57
CA ARG A 43 1.17 14.36 4.50
C ARG A 43 0.18 15.05 3.59
N PHE A 44 -0.08 14.51 2.40
CA PHE A 44 -0.80 15.24 1.35
C PHE A 44 -2.25 14.80 1.19
N VAL A 45 -2.61 13.57 1.54
CA VAL A 45 -3.98 13.05 1.41
C VAL A 45 -4.70 13.07 2.75
N PHE A 46 -4.08 12.51 3.79
CA PHE A 46 -4.73 12.35 5.10
C PHE A 46 -4.79 13.64 5.91
N HIS A 47 -3.89 14.59 5.65
CA HIS A 47 -3.87 15.92 6.28
C HIS A 47 -4.30 17.05 5.34
N MET A 48 -5.06 16.75 4.29
CA MET A 48 -5.55 17.78 3.37
C MET A 48 -6.66 18.65 3.99
N ALA A 49 -6.68 19.94 3.62
CA ALA A 49 -7.71 20.86 4.10
C ALA A 49 -9.08 20.56 3.47
N ALA A 50 -10.04 20.12 4.28
CA ALA A 50 -11.41 19.87 3.86
C ALA A 50 -12.31 21.09 4.11
N LYS A 51 -12.89 21.67 3.06
CA LYS A 51 -13.74 22.89 3.15
C LYS A 51 -15.22 22.65 2.87
N SER A 52 -15.58 21.62 2.09
CA SER A 52 -16.98 21.26 1.82
C SER A 52 -17.43 20.11 2.73
N TYR A 53 -18.73 20.03 3.00
CA TYR A 53 -19.30 18.97 3.83
C TYR A 53 -18.88 17.57 3.37
N ALA A 54 -18.97 17.30 2.06
CA ALA A 54 -18.56 16.02 1.48
C ALA A 54 -17.08 15.71 1.74
N PHE A 55 -16.21 16.71 1.58
CA PHE A 55 -14.77 16.54 1.83
C PHE A 55 -14.45 16.36 3.31
N ILE A 56 -15.19 17.02 4.20
CA ILE A 56 -15.04 16.85 5.66
C ILE A 56 -15.41 15.42 6.05
N VAL A 57 -16.51 14.88 5.53
CA VAL A 57 -16.92 13.49 5.76
C VAL A 57 -15.87 12.52 5.23
N PHE A 58 -15.37 12.73 4.01
CA PHE A 58 -14.31 11.92 3.43
C PHE A 58 -13.03 11.93 4.27
N HIS A 59 -12.53 13.12 4.61
CA HIS A 59 -11.33 13.29 5.45
C HIS A 59 -11.52 12.64 6.82
N PHE A 60 -12.70 12.80 7.43
CA PHE A 60 -13.02 12.18 8.71
C PHE A 60 -12.98 10.66 8.63
N ALA A 61 -13.55 10.05 7.57
CA ALA A 61 -13.53 8.62 7.37
C ALA A 61 -12.13 8.04 7.10
N MET A 62 -11.28 8.80 6.40
CA MET A 62 -9.94 8.35 6.01
C MET A 62 -8.91 8.47 7.14
N HIS A 63 -8.94 9.55 7.92
CA HIS A 63 -7.92 9.81 8.95
C HIS A 63 -8.41 10.62 10.15
N GLY A 64 -9.41 11.50 9.98
CA GLY A 64 -9.90 12.36 11.06
C GLY A 64 -10.51 11.61 12.25
N ALA A 65 -11.13 10.43 12.01
CA ALA A 65 -11.68 9.60 13.06
C ALA A 65 -10.60 9.07 14.01
N HIS A 66 -9.45 8.66 13.47
CA HIS A 66 -8.29 8.22 14.25
C HIS A 66 -7.77 9.34 15.16
N HIS A 67 -7.58 10.57 14.62
CA HIS A 67 -7.15 11.71 15.43
C HIS A 67 -8.14 12.09 16.55
N LYS A 68 -9.44 11.97 16.28
CA LYS A 68 -10.48 12.29 17.28
C LYS A 68 -10.56 11.23 18.38
N TYR A 69 -10.30 9.98 18.06
CA TYR A 69 -10.42 8.84 18.98
C TYR A 69 -9.15 7.96 18.96
N PRO A 70 -8.00 8.47 19.42
CA PRO A 70 -6.71 7.81 19.22
C PRO A 70 -6.55 6.47 19.94
N LEU A 71 -7.36 6.23 20.98
CA LEU A 71 -7.34 5.00 21.79
C LEU A 71 -8.41 3.98 21.39
N ASP A 72 -9.26 4.31 20.39
CA ASP A 72 -10.27 3.39 19.89
C ASP A 72 -9.63 2.40 18.90
N LYS A 73 -9.39 1.17 19.39
CA LYS A 73 -8.76 0.10 18.60
C LYS A 73 -9.52 -0.25 17.32
N MET A 74 -10.83 0.01 17.25
CA MET A 74 -11.64 -0.26 16.07
C MET A 74 -11.53 0.82 14.98
N ARG A 75 -10.83 1.92 15.27
CA ARG A 75 -10.64 3.08 14.38
C ARG A 75 -9.17 3.41 14.13
N LEU A 76 -8.28 2.51 14.52
CA LEU A 76 -6.83 2.72 14.43
C LEU A 76 -6.31 2.39 13.03
N VAL A 77 -6.66 1.20 12.53
CA VAL A 77 -6.15 0.69 11.25
C VAL A 77 -6.92 1.21 10.06
N PHE A 78 -6.26 1.27 8.91
CA PHE A 78 -6.88 1.78 7.70
C PHE A 78 -7.93 0.80 7.13
N PRO A 79 -9.16 1.24 6.80
CA PRO A 79 -10.20 0.31 6.37
C PRO A 79 -9.85 -0.45 5.08
N PRO A 80 -10.15 -1.77 4.98
CA PRO A 80 -9.71 -2.58 3.83
C PRO A 80 -10.23 -2.13 2.46
N ALA A 81 -11.45 -1.60 2.38
CA ALA A 81 -12.04 -1.16 1.11
C ALA A 81 -11.30 0.03 0.47
N PRO A 82 -11.09 1.17 1.14
CA PRO A 82 -10.26 2.26 0.60
C PRO A 82 -8.80 1.82 0.40
N ALA A 83 -8.26 0.95 1.27
CA ALA A 83 -6.93 0.38 1.08
C ALA A 83 -6.81 -0.37 -0.26
N ALA A 84 -7.82 -1.17 -0.62
CA ALA A 84 -7.85 -1.90 -1.90
C ALA A 84 -7.87 -0.96 -3.12
N ILE A 85 -8.57 0.17 -3.03
CA ILE A 85 -8.61 1.18 -4.11
C ILE A 85 -7.22 1.78 -4.30
N ILE A 86 -6.57 2.21 -3.21
CA ILE A 86 -5.22 2.78 -3.25
C ILE A 86 -4.22 1.74 -3.78
N ALA A 87 -4.28 0.49 -3.29
CA ALA A 87 -3.44 -0.61 -3.75
C ALA A 87 -3.59 -0.86 -5.26
N ARG A 88 -4.81 -0.76 -5.80
CA ARG A 88 -5.06 -0.91 -7.24
C ARG A 88 -4.44 0.23 -8.05
N ILE A 89 -4.50 1.47 -7.57
CA ILE A 89 -3.86 2.63 -8.22
C ILE A 89 -2.34 2.43 -8.24
N ILE A 90 -1.75 2.05 -7.11
CA ILE A 90 -0.31 1.78 -7.00
C ILE A 90 0.10 0.65 -7.95
N TYR A 91 -0.65 -0.46 -7.98
CA TYR A 91 -0.38 -1.57 -8.88
C TYR A 91 -0.36 -1.15 -10.34
N PHE A 92 -1.36 -0.36 -10.79
CA PHE A 92 -1.38 0.12 -12.17
C PHE A 92 -0.19 1.02 -12.50
N GLY A 93 0.22 1.90 -11.58
CA GLY A 93 1.42 2.73 -11.73
C GLY A 93 2.71 1.92 -11.82
N ILE A 94 2.84 0.85 -11.02
CA ILE A 94 3.97 -0.07 -11.12
C ILE A 94 3.95 -0.81 -12.46
N SER A 95 2.80 -1.39 -12.83
CA SER A 95 2.69 -2.22 -14.03
C SER A 95 2.92 -1.44 -15.33
N SER A 96 2.56 -0.15 -15.37
CA SER A 96 2.77 0.70 -16.54
C SER A 96 4.23 1.11 -16.74
N THR A 97 5.05 1.03 -15.68
CA THR A 97 6.49 1.36 -15.74
C THR A 97 7.36 0.14 -15.99
N LEU A 98 7.05 -1.00 -15.35
CA LEU A 98 7.88 -2.21 -15.42
C LEU A 98 7.51 -3.15 -16.57
N ASN A 99 6.30 -3.06 -17.12
CA ASN A 99 5.80 -3.81 -18.28
C ASN A 99 5.96 -5.34 -18.23
N GLU A 100 6.39 -5.91 -17.11
CA GLU A 100 6.50 -7.35 -16.87
C GLU A 100 5.74 -7.74 -15.60
N LEU A 101 4.93 -8.79 -15.70
CA LEU A 101 4.08 -9.26 -14.60
C LEU A 101 4.92 -9.72 -13.40
N SER A 102 6.03 -10.41 -13.67
CA SER A 102 6.92 -10.97 -12.64
C SER A 102 7.50 -9.85 -11.76
N THR A 103 8.09 -8.82 -12.36
CA THR A 103 8.73 -7.69 -11.67
C THR A 103 7.69 -6.83 -10.96
N SER A 104 6.54 -6.58 -11.61
CA SER A 104 5.42 -5.83 -11.02
C SER A 104 4.88 -6.51 -9.77
N PHE A 105 4.74 -7.85 -9.80
CA PHE A 105 4.30 -8.63 -8.64
C PHE A 105 5.34 -8.66 -7.52
N ALA A 106 6.64 -8.72 -7.82
CA ALA A 106 7.69 -8.63 -6.79
C ALA A 106 7.64 -7.27 -6.07
N VAL A 107 7.61 -6.16 -6.83
CA VAL A 107 7.54 -4.81 -6.25
C VAL A 107 6.25 -4.63 -5.46
N MET A 108 5.09 -5.02 -6.03
CA MET A 108 3.81 -4.88 -5.34
C MET A 108 3.73 -5.76 -4.08
N SER A 109 4.31 -6.96 -4.09
CA SER A 109 4.45 -7.79 -2.88
C SER A 109 5.24 -7.05 -1.80
N GLY A 110 6.36 -6.41 -2.16
CA GLY A 110 7.13 -5.57 -1.24
C GLY A 110 6.35 -4.36 -0.71
N VAL A 111 5.57 -3.69 -1.56
CA VAL A 111 4.69 -2.58 -1.14
C VAL A 111 3.65 -3.05 -0.13
N VAL A 112 2.99 -4.19 -0.39
CA VAL A 112 1.99 -4.76 0.53
C VAL A 112 2.64 -5.20 1.84
N ALA A 113 3.85 -5.75 1.80
CA ALA A 113 4.61 -6.09 3.00
C ALA A 113 4.92 -4.84 3.84
N GLY A 114 5.38 -3.76 3.20
CA GLY A 114 5.60 -2.46 3.86
C GLY A 114 4.33 -1.93 4.52
N TYR A 115 3.20 -1.96 3.80
CA TYR A 115 1.90 -1.54 4.33
C TYR A 115 1.46 -2.36 5.55
N VAL A 116 1.61 -3.69 5.52
CA VAL A 116 1.25 -4.55 6.65
C VAL A 116 2.13 -4.27 7.88
N LEU A 117 3.41 -3.97 7.68
CA LEU A 117 4.33 -3.59 8.77
C LEU A 117 4.05 -2.20 9.33
N TYR A 118 3.41 -1.34 8.55
CA TYR A 118 2.97 -0.01 8.98
C TYR A 118 1.64 -0.08 9.76
N ASP A 119 0.67 -0.86 9.28
CA ASP A 119 -0.73 -0.87 9.77
C ASP A 119 -1.01 -2.04 10.74
N CYS A 120 -0.07 -2.32 11.65
CA CYS A 120 -0.11 -3.44 12.61
C CYS A 120 -0.27 -3.02 14.07
#